data_AF-X1JRW2-F1
#
_entry.id   AF-X1JRW2-F1
#
_cell.length_a   1.000
_cell.length_b   1.000
_cell.length_c   1.000
_cell.angle_alpha   90.00
_cell.angle_beta   90.00
_cell.angle_gamma   90.00
#
_symmetry.space_group_name_H-M   'P 1'
#
loop_
_entity.id
_entity.type
_entity.pdbx_description
1 polymer ?
#
loop_
_entity_poly.entity_id
_entity_poly.type
_entity_poly.pdbx_seq_one_letter_code
_entity_poly.pdbx_strand_id
1 'polypeptide(L)' 'MVKKRLATCLQQAVTEAQREGSLVAVTLPEVVIEHPQNPEHGDFASGLPL' A
#
# COMPACT_ATOMS: atom_id res chain seq x y z
N MET A 1 -10.73 12.14 -0.85
CA MET A 1 -11.35 11.11 0.01
C MET A 1 -10.92 9.69 -0.34
N VAL A 2 -10.98 9.27 -1.62
CA VAL A 2 -10.63 7.88 -2.05
C VAL A 2 -9.18 7.49 -1.73
N LYS A 3 -8.18 8.31 -2.12
CA LYS A 3 -6.76 8.03 -1.85
C LYS A 3 -6.44 7.78 -0.37
N LYS A 4 -7.03 8.57 0.54
CA LYS A 4 -6.86 8.38 1.99
C LYS A 4 -7.42 7.05 2.46
N ARG A 5 -8.59 6.65 1.96
CA ARG A 5 -9.18 5.34 2.27
C ARG A 5 -8.32 4.19 1.75
N LEU A 6 -7.82 4.31 0.52
CA LEU A 6 -6.90 3.33 -0.06
C LEU A 6 -5.63 3.19 0.78
N ALA A 7 -5.04 4.31 1.22
CA ALA A 7 -3.87 4.30 2.10
C ALA A 7 -4.16 3.57 3.43
N THR A 8 -5.30 3.86 4.08
CA THR A 8 -5.71 3.18 5.31
C THR A 8 -5.93 1.68 5.09
N CYS A 9 -6.63 1.29 4.03
CA CYS A 9 -6.87 -0.12 3.74
C CYS A 9 -5.57 -0.87 3.42
N LEU A 10 -4.68 -0.27 2.64
CA LEU A 10 -3.40 -0.86 2.30
C LEU A 10 -2.49 -1.01 3.53
N GLN A 11 -2.45 0.01 4.40
CA GLN A 11 -1.75 -0.08 5.69
C GLN A 11 -2.25 -1.25 6.53
N GLN A 12 -3.57 -1.42 6.65
CA GLN A 12 -4.16 -2.53 7.40
C GLN A 12 -3.80 -3.88 6.78
N ALA A 13 -3.91 -4.01 5.45
CA ALA A 13 -3.59 -5.25 4.75
C ALA A 13 -2.14 -5.67 4.95
N VAL A 14 -1.20 -4.72 4.88
CA VAL A 14 0.23 -5.02 5.09
C VAL A 14 0.49 -5.42 6.54
N THR A 15 -0.10 -4.72 7.52
CA THR A 15 0.04 -5.07 8.94
C THR A 15 -0.48 -6.48 9.22
N GLU A 16 -1.63 -6.85 8.68
CA GLU A 16 -2.18 -8.20 8.85
C GLU A 16 -1.30 -9.26 8.17
N ALA A 17 -0.85 -9.02 6.93
CA ALA A 17 0.05 -9.94 6.24
C ALA A 17 1.40 -10.14 6.96
N GLN A 18 1.92 -9.09 7.61
CA GLN A 18 3.09 -9.19 8.48
C GLN A 18 2.79 -10.01 9.75
N ARG A 19 1.63 -9.79 10.38
CA ARG A 19 1.19 -10.53 11.57
C ARG A 19 0.99 -12.02 11.28
N GLU A 20 0.50 -12.36 10.10
CA GLU A 20 0.29 -13.73 9.62
C GLU A 20 1.58 -14.39 9.11
N GLY A 21 2.68 -13.64 9.00
CA GLY A 21 3.97 -14.14 8.51
C GLY A 21 4.03 -14.32 6.99
N SER A 22 3.03 -13.81 6.25
CA SER A 22 3.03 -13.80 4.77
C SER A 22 3.93 -12.70 4.20
N LEU A 23 4.16 -11.63 4.95
CA LEU A 23 5.16 -10.60 4.67
C LEU A 23 6.19 -10.53 5.80
N VAL A 24 7.42 -10.16 5.45
CA VAL A 24 8.46 -9.90 6.45
C VAL A 24 8.04 -8.71 7.31
N ALA A 25 8.03 -8.90 8.63
CA ALA A 25 7.72 -7.86 9.59
C ALA A 25 8.86 -6.82 9.63
N VAL A 26 8.71 -5.78 8.83
CA VAL A 26 9.60 -4.60 8.80
C VAL A 26 8.79 -3.35 9.14
N THR A 27 9.45 -2.31 9.67
CA THR A 27 8.81 -1.02 9.88
C THR A 27 8.26 -0.49 8.55
N LEU A 28 6.94 -0.33 8.47
CA LEU A 28 6.32 0.14 7.24
C LEU A 28 6.56 1.65 7.07
N PRO A 29 7.04 2.10 5.90
CA PRO A 29 7.04 3.53 5.58
C PRO A 29 5.62 4.06 5.44
N GLU A 30 5.47 5.38 5.38
CA GLU A 30 4.17 6.01 5.15
C GLU A 30 3.54 5.51 3.84
N VAL A 31 2.29 5.05 3.91
CA VAL A 31 1.55 4.57 2.74
C VAL A 31 1.02 5.75 1.93
N VAL A 32 1.72 6.07 0.85
CA VAL A 32 1.32 7.12 -0.10
C VAL A 32 0.63 6.51 -1.32
N ILE A 33 -0.53 7.08 -1.69
CA ILE A 33 -1.29 6.70 -2.89
C ILE A 33 -1.19 7.79 -3.94
N GLU A 34 -0.66 7.44 -5.10
CA GLU A 34 -0.44 8.33 -6.24
C GLU A 34 -1.10 7.80 -7.52
N HIS A 35 -1.03 8.57 -8.61
CA HIS A 35 -1.37 8.04 -9.93
C HIS A 35 -0.10 7.43 -10.54
N PRO A 36 -0.18 6.25 -11.16
CA PRO A 36 0.99 5.66 -11.78
C PRO A 36 1.48 6.52 -12.96
N GLN A 37 2.78 6.46 -13.21
CA GLN A 37 3.38 7.13 -14.38
C GLN A 37 2.91 6.51 -15.69
N ASN A 38 2.68 5.20 -15.70
CA ASN A 38 2.07 4.48 -16.81
C ASN A 38 0.57 4.30 -16.53
N PRO A 39 -0.34 4.92 -17.32
CA PRO A 39 -1.79 4.79 -17.11
C PRO A 39 -2.30 3.36 -17.30
N GLU A 40 -1.56 2.49 -18.01
CA GLU A 40 -1.91 1.07 -18.15
C GLU A 40 -1.79 0.29 -16.83
N HIS A 41 -1.11 0.84 -15.81
CA HIS A 41 -1.02 0.23 -14.48
C HIS A 41 -2.23 0.54 -13.58
N GLY A 42 -3.25 1.22 -14.12
CA GLY A 42 -4.51 1.51 -13.45
C GLY A 42 -4.60 2.91 -12.85
N ASP A 43 -5.60 3.11 -12.00
CA ASP A 43 -5.92 4.45 -11.49
C ASP A 43 -5.03 4.90 -10.33
N PHE A 44 -4.50 3.95 -9.54
CA PHE A 44 -3.76 4.25 -8.32
C PHE A 44 -2.56 3.31 -8.14
N ALA A 45 -1.47 3.86 -7.62
CA ALA A 45 -0.28 3.11 -7.23
C ALA A 45 0.13 3.48 -5.80
N SER A 46 0.81 2.54 -5.13
CA SER A 46 1.47 2.80 -3.84
C SER A 46 2.97 2.68 -3.99
N GLY A 47 3.73 3.57 -3.35
CA GLY A 47 5.19 3.53 -3.32
C GLY A 47 5.78 2.48 -2.36
N LEU A 48 4.99 1.51 -1.89
CA LEU A 48 5.47 0.46 -0.99
C LEU A 48 6.35 -0.54 -1.76
N PRO A 49 7.57 -0.83 -1.30
CA PRO A 49 8.43 -1.86 -1.87
C PRO A 49 8.05 -3.23 -1.28
N LEU A 50 6.97 -3.82 -1.79
CA LEU A 50 6.47 -5.14 -1.40
C LEU A 50 7.02 -6.24 -2.32
#